data_AF-A0A7Y5F5Y6-F1
#
_entry.id   AF-A0A7Y5F5Y6-F1
#
_cell.length_a   1.000
_cell.length_b   1.000
_cell.length_c   1.000
_cell.angle_alpha   90.00
_cell.angle_beta   90.00
_cell.angle_gamma   90.00
#
_symmetry.space_group_name_H-M   'P 1'
#
loop_
_entity.id
_entity.type
_entity.pdbx_description
1 polymer ?
#
loop_
_entity_poly.entity_id
_entity_poly.type
_entity_poly.pdbx_seq_one_letter_code
_entity_poly.pdbx_strand_id
1 'polypeptide(L)' 'MSKVSKFWVVTKPNKNLELIDIFFQADIKRMELQFKGDLASKGIIGIFTTGNEAEKVAKMALLKAGAIKKF' A
#
# COMPACT_ATOMS: atom_id res chain seq x y z
N MET A 1 26.13 -5.49 -1.17
CA MET A 1 24.88 -4.83 -0.73
C MET A 1 23.71 -5.54 -1.38
N SER A 2 22.89 -6.23 -0.59
CA SER A 2 21.69 -6.91 -1.10
C SER A 2 20.72 -5.83 -1.62
N LYS A 3 20.50 -5.79 -2.94
CA LYS A 3 19.52 -4.89 -3.56
C LYS A 3 18.16 -5.30 -2.99
N VAL A 4 17.56 -4.47 -2.13
CA VAL A 4 16.12 -4.58 -1.82
C VAL A 4 15.41 -4.47 -3.16
N SER A 5 15.02 -5.62 -3.71
CA SER A 5 14.73 -5.76 -5.12
C SER A 5 13.35 -5.21 -5.44
N LYS A 6 12.35 -5.55 -4.60
CA LYS A 6 10.99 -5.01 -4.63
C LYS A 6 10.35 -5.20 -3.25
N PHE A 7 9.42 -4.31 -2.90
CA PHE A 7 8.59 -4.40 -1.69
C PHE A 7 7.15 -4.02 -2.01
N TRP A 8 6.23 -4.39 -1.14
CA TRP A 8 4.82 -4.06 -1.24
C TRP A 8 4.50 -2.89 -0.34
N VAL A 9 3.75 -1.92 -0.86
CA VAL A 9 3.34 -0.72 -0.14
C VAL A 9 1.84 -0.80 0.04
N VAL A 10 1.39 -0.51 1.27
CA VAL A 10 -0.02 -0.34 1.58
C VAL A 10 -0.26 1.11 1.99
N THR A 11 -1.15 1.80 1.30
CA THR A 11 -1.54 3.18 1.63
C THR A 11 -2.91 3.23 2.30
N LYS A 12 -3.23 4.37 2.89
CA LYS A 12 -4.47 4.60 3.62
C LYS A 12 -5.62 4.69 2.64
N PRO A 13 -6.63 3.79 2.71
CA PRO A 13 -7.78 3.86 1.85
C PRO A 13 -8.72 5.00 2.21
N ASN A 14 -9.52 5.40 1.23
CA ASN A 14 -10.77 6.12 1.43
C ASN A 14 -11.95 5.23 1.00
N LYS A 15 -13.20 5.68 1.21
CA LYS A 15 -14.42 4.90 0.92
C LYS A 15 -14.62 4.53 -0.55
N ASN A 16 -13.93 5.21 -1.47
CA ASN A 16 -14.09 5.07 -2.91
C ASN A 16 -12.89 4.35 -3.55
N LEU A 17 -11.89 3.95 -2.78
CA LEU A 17 -10.71 3.25 -3.28
C LEU A 17 -10.90 1.75 -3.23
N GLU A 18 -10.33 1.07 -4.22
CA GLU A 18 -10.26 -0.37 -4.31
C GLU A 18 -8.89 -0.88 -3.84
N LEU A 19 -8.73 -2.21 -3.81
CA LEU A 19 -7.48 -2.84 -3.40
C LEU A 19 -6.29 -2.38 -4.24
N ILE A 20 -6.44 -2.31 -5.56
CA ILE A 20 -5.35 -1.92 -6.47
C ILE A 20 -4.86 -0.49 -6.25
N ASP A 21 -5.72 0.40 -5.74
CA ASP A 21 -5.36 1.80 -5.48
C ASP A 21 -4.46 1.96 -4.27
N ILE A 22 -4.58 1.03 -3.31
CA ILE A 22 -3.86 1.11 -2.03
C ILE A 22 -2.78 0.06 -1.87
N PHE A 23 -2.72 -0.95 -2.73
CA PHE A 23 -1.80 -2.08 -2.64
C PHE A 23 -1.02 -2.21 -3.94
N PHE A 24 0.26 -1.87 -3.89
CA PHE A 24 1.14 -1.92 -5.06
C PHE A 24 2.56 -2.34 -4.72
N GLN A 25 3.27 -2.88 -5.71
CA GLN A 25 4.68 -3.24 -5.58
C GLN A 25 5.56 -2.10 -6.09
N ALA A 26 6.55 -1.71 -5.29
CA ALA A 26 7.52 -0.67 -5.62
C ALA A 26 8.96 -1.11 -5.34
N ASP A 27 9.89 -0.45 -6.01
CA ASP A 27 11.29 -0.39 -5.60
C ASP A 27 11.59 1.01 -5.06
N ILE A 28 12.83 1.25 -4.63
CA ILE A 28 13.23 2.56 -4.07
C ILE A 28 12.96 3.70 -5.06
N LYS A 29 13.26 3.50 -6.35
CA LYS A 29 13.07 4.53 -7.39
C LYS A 29 11.59 4.87 -7.60
N ARG A 30 10.73 3.86 -7.64
CA ARG A 30 9.27 4.05 -7.74
C ARG A 30 8.73 4.72 -6.49
N MET A 31 9.24 4.36 -5.31
CA MET A 31 8.83 4.99 -4.06
C MET A 31 9.19 6.48 -4.02
N GLU A 32 10.40 6.84 -4.47
CA GLU A 32 10.79 8.25 -4.63
C GLU A 32 9.85 9.01 -5.57
N LEU A 33 9.43 8.40 -6.67
CA LEU A 33 8.46 9.01 -7.58
C LEU A 33 7.09 9.20 -6.91
N GLN A 34 6.63 8.25 -6.09
CA GLN A 34 5.39 8.41 -5.33
C GLN A 34 5.50 9.57 -4.34
N PHE A 35 6.62 9.71 -3.63
CA PHE A 35 6.84 10.87 -2.74
C PHE A 35 6.87 12.20 -3.50
N LYS A 36 7.46 12.25 -4.70
CA LYS A 36 7.39 13.42 -5.59
C LYS A 36 5.99 13.69 -6.12
N GLY A 37 5.17 12.66 -6.27
CA GLY A 37 3.75 12.72 -6.62
C GLY A 37 2.82 13.01 -5.43
N ASP A 38 3.36 13.57 -4.35
CA ASP A 38 2.62 13.98 -3.15
C ASP A 38 2.05 12.83 -2.29
N LEU A 39 2.64 11.63 -2.40
CA LEU A 39 2.36 10.55 -1.45
C LEU A 39 2.89 10.95 -0.07
N ALA A 40 2.03 11.44 0.82
CA ALA A 40 2.43 11.77 2.18
C ALA A 40 2.84 10.49 2.95
N SER A 41 3.91 10.58 3.74
CA SER A 41 4.34 9.49 4.63
C SER A 41 3.23 9.07 5.61
N LYS A 42 2.39 10.01 6.05
CA LYS A 42 1.19 9.77 6.87
C LYS A 42 0.11 8.95 6.16
N GLY A 43 0.17 8.88 4.83
CA GLY A 43 -0.71 8.09 3.98
C GLY A 43 -0.23 6.66 3.80
N ILE A 44 0.94 6.27 4.29
CA ILE A 44 1.45 4.90 4.19
C ILE A 44 1.09 4.15 5.48
N ILE A 45 0.39 3.03 5.33
CA ILE A 45 0.08 2.11 6.44
C ILE A 45 1.30 1.25 6.75
N GLY A 46 1.98 0.76 5.71
CA GLY A 46 3.18 -0.06 5.90
C GLY A 46 3.86 -0.45 4.59
N ILE A 47 5.10 -0.92 4.75
CA ILE A 47 5.92 -1.50 3.68
C ILE A 47 6.24 -2.93 4.09
N PHE A 48 6.05 -3.87 3.17
CA PHE A 48 6.14 -5.32 3.43
C PHE A 48 7.04 -5.99 2.40
N THR A 49 7.71 -7.06 2.82
CA THR A 49 8.54 -7.89 1.93
C THR A 49 7.71 -8.94 1.20
N THR A 50 6.59 -9.38 1.78
CA THR A 50 5.71 -10.40 1.20
C THR A 50 4.37 -9.81 0.74
N GLY A 51 3.87 -10.28 -0.40
CA GLY A 51 2.60 -9.82 -0.96
C GLY A 51 1.40 -10.24 -0.13
N ASN A 52 1.41 -11.45 0.42
CA ASN A 52 0.29 -11.99 1.20
C ASN A 52 0.03 -11.19 2.49
N GLU A 53 1.08 -10.78 3.21
CA GLU A 53 0.93 -9.95 4.41
C GLU A 53 0.38 -8.57 4.05
N ALA A 54 0.95 -7.94 3.03
CA ALA A 54 0.50 -6.63 2.56
C ALA A 54 -0.96 -6.68 2.07
N GLU A 55 -1.35 -7.69 1.32
CA GLU A 55 -2.73 -7.86 0.84
C GLU A 55 -3.71 -8.03 2.00
N LYS A 56 -3.35 -8.83 3.02
CA LYS A 56 -4.16 -8.99 4.23
C LYS A 56 -4.34 -7.65 4.95
N VAL A 57 -3.28 -6.87 5.09
CA VAL A 57 -3.33 -5.54 5.71
C VAL A 57 -4.17 -4.56 4.88
N ALA A 58 -4.02 -4.56 3.55
CA ALA A 58 -4.78 -3.71 2.64
C ALA A 58 -6.28 -4.02 2.70
N LYS A 59 -6.67 -5.31 2.66
CA LYS A 59 -8.07 -5.72 2.83
C LYS A 59 -8.64 -5.29 4.19
N MET A 60 -7.88 -5.46 5.27
CA MET A 60 -8.31 -4.97 6.60
C MET A 60 -8.45 -3.45 6.63
N ALA A 61 -7.59 -2.71 5.94
CA ALA A 61 -7.66 -1.26 5.85
C ALA A 61 -8.91 -0.80 5.08
N LEU A 62 -9.23 -1.43 3.94
CA LEU A 62 -10.44 -1.13 3.16
C LEU A 62 -11.71 -1.42 3.95
N LEU A 63 -11.72 -2.53 4.69
CA LEU A 63 -12.84 -2.88 5.56
C LEU A 63 -13.04 -1.83 6.65
N LYS A 64 -11.95 -1.38 7.30
CA LYS A 64 -12.01 -0.31 8.31
C LYS A 64 -12.44 1.04 7.71
N ALA A 65 -12.07 1.33 6.46
CA ALA A 65 -12.49 2.54 5.76
C ALA A 65 -13.95 2.48 5.29
N GLY A 66 -14.58 1.30 5.30
CA GLY A 66 -15.93 1.09 4.78
C GLY A 66 -16.01 1.08 3.25
N ALA A 67 -14.88 0.89 2.58
CA ALA A 67 -14.80 0.78 1.11
C ALA A 67 -15.31 -0.59 0.60
N ILE A 68 -15.21 -1.63 1.44
CA ILE A 68 -15.71 -2.98 1.15
C ILE A 68 -16.57 -3.48 2.30
N LYS A 69 -17.59 -4.30 1.99
CA LYS A 69 -18.40 -4.99 3.00
C LYS A 69 -17.66 -6.25 3.48
N LYS A 70 -17.91 -6.64 4.73
CA LYS A 70 -17.35 -7.86 5.33
C LYS A 70 -17.77 -9.06 4.47
N PHE A 71 -16.78 -9.80 3.99
CA PHE A 71 -16.96 -11.08 3.28
C PHE A 71 -17.51 -12.14 4.24
#